data_AF-A0A252BR27-F1
#
_entry.id   AF-A0A252BR27-F1
#
_cell.length_a   1.000
_cell.length_b   1.000
_cell.length_c   1.000
_cell.angle_alpha   90.00
_cell.angle_beta   90.00
_cell.angle_gamma   90.00
#
_symmetry.space_group_name_H-M   'P 1'
#
loop_
_entity.id
_entity.type
_entity.pdbx_description
1 polymer ?
#
loop_
_entity_poly.entity_id
_entity_poly.type
_entity_poly.pdbx_seq_one_letter_code
_entity_poly.pdbx_strand_id
1 'polypeptide(L)'
;IAQNERETINERIRSGIDHAQKYGTKTGRSIGRPKASSAKVQHALDLLASGKSYRHASSIAGVSLATLVRRVQAMQQKNQFTRQTSIFEALK
;
A
#
# COMPACT_ATOMS: atom_id res chain seq x y z
N ILE A 1 -33.30 21.96 8.42
CA ILE A 1 -32.54 22.10 9.69
C ILE A 1 -31.70 20.84 9.95
N ALA A 2 -32.33 19.66 10.12
CA ALA A 2 -31.60 18.41 10.40
C ALA A 2 -30.52 18.00 9.38
N GLN A 3 -30.69 18.33 8.09
CA GLN A 3 -29.70 18.02 7.05
C GLN A 3 -28.45 18.92 7.14
N ASN A 4 -28.65 20.23 7.34
CA ASN A 4 -27.55 21.20 7.43
C ASN A 4 -26.67 20.93 8.66
N GLU A 5 -27.28 20.51 9.77
CA GLU A 5 -26.54 20.11 10.98
C GLU A 5 -25.67 18.86 10.73
N ARG A 6 -26.21 17.87 10.00
CA ARG A 6 -25.46 16.68 9.59
C ARG A 6 -24.29 17.03 8.68
N GLU A 7 -24.49 17.94 7.73
CA GLU A 7 -23.43 18.40 6.83
C GLU A 7 -22.31 19.11 7.59
N THR A 8 -22.65 20.00 8.52
CA THR A 8 -21.67 20.69 9.37
C THR A 8 -20.83 19.70 10.19
N ILE A 9 -21.44 18.64 10.71
CA ILE A 9 -20.73 17.58 11.44
C ILE A 9 -19.79 16.81 10.50
N ASN A 10 -20.27 16.44 9.31
CA ASN A 10 -19.48 15.71 8.32
C ASN A 10 -18.26 16.51 7.85
N GLU A 11 -18.41 17.81 7.67
CA GLU A 11 -17.29 18.71 7.34
C GLU A 11 -16.20 18.69 8.41
N ARG A 12 -16.58 18.77 9.70
CA ARG A 12 -15.62 18.68 10.81
C ARG A 12 -14.94 17.31 10.90
N ILE A 13 -15.68 16.23 10.64
CA ILE A 13 -15.12 14.88 10.62
C ILE A 13 -14.09 14.76 9.49
N ARG A 14 -14.43 15.23 8.29
CA ARG A 14 -13.52 15.22 7.13
C ARG A 14 -12.27 16.04 7.41
N SER A 15 -12.40 17.26 7.93
CA SER A 15 -11.24 18.11 8.24
C SER A 15 -10.34 17.49 9.31
N GLY A 16 -10.92 16.83 10.32
CA GLY A 16 -10.17 16.07 11.32
C GLY A 16 -9.42 14.88 10.74
N ILE A 17 -10.06 14.11 9.84
CA ILE A 17 -9.43 12.99 9.13
C ILE A 17 -8.28 13.50 8.26
N ASP A 18 -8.48 14.57 7.49
CA ASP A 18 -7.46 15.15 6.62
C ASP A 18 -6.24 15.62 7.40
N HIS A 19 -6.47 16.28 8.55
CA HIS A 19 -5.39 16.68 9.45
C HIS A 19 -4.62 15.45 9.96
N ALA A 20 -5.33 14.40 10.39
CA ALA A 20 -4.69 13.19 10.90
C ALA A 20 -3.98 12.37 9.80
N GLN A 21 -4.41 12.46 8.53
CA GLN A 21 -3.69 11.88 7.40
C GLN A 21 -2.37 12.61 7.12
N LYS A 22 -2.36 13.95 7.23
CA LYS A 22 -1.17 14.78 6.97
C LYS A 22 -0.14 14.71 8.09
N TYR A 23 -0.59 14.79 9.33
CA TYR A 23 0.30 14.94 10.50
C TYR A 23 0.39 13.68 11.37
N GLY A 24 -0.37 12.64 11.05
CA GLY A 24 -0.50 11.45 11.87
C GLY A 24 -1.60 11.59 12.94
N THR A 25 -1.95 10.47 13.56
CA THR A 25 -2.94 10.44 14.64
C THR A 25 -2.28 10.73 15.99
N LYS A 26 -3.06 11.26 16.95
CA LYS A 26 -2.58 11.49 18.33
C LYS A 26 -2.03 10.22 19.01
N THR A 27 -2.50 9.04 18.61
CA THR A 27 -2.06 7.75 19.17
C THR A 27 -0.87 7.14 18.41
N GLY A 28 -0.44 7.76 17.31
CA GLY A 28 0.56 7.20 16.39
C GLY A 28 0.07 6.02 15.54
N ARG A 29 -1.14 5.50 15.78
CA ARG A 29 -1.73 4.41 14.98
C ARG A 29 -2.21 4.94 13.63
N SER A 30 -2.10 4.11 12.59
CA SER A 30 -2.61 4.45 11.26
C SER A 30 -4.13 4.61 11.26
N ILE A 31 -4.63 5.56 10.47
CA ILE A 31 -6.06 5.61 10.13
C ILE A 31 -6.42 4.39 9.28
N GLY A 32 -7.46 3.66 9.68
CA GLY A 32 -7.92 2.45 8.99
C GLY A 32 -7.06 1.22 9.28
N ARG A 33 -7.06 0.25 8.34
CA ARG A 33 -6.35 -1.01 8.51
C ARG A 33 -4.83 -0.78 8.42
N PRO A 34 -4.03 -1.22 9.39
CA PRO A 34 -2.58 -1.11 9.31
C PRO A 34 -2.05 -1.89 8.10
N LYS A 35 -1.06 -1.31 7.42
CA LYS A 35 -0.38 -1.97 6.30
C LYS A 35 0.35 -3.21 6.81
N ALA A 36 0.48 -4.22 5.95
CA ALA A 36 1.33 -5.36 6.24
C ALA A 36 2.76 -4.88 6.54
N SER A 37 3.40 -5.51 7.53
CA SER A 37 4.79 -5.19 7.92
C SER A 37 5.71 -5.27 6.71
N SER A 38 6.50 -4.21 6.48
CA SER A 38 7.45 -4.13 5.38
C SER A 38 8.47 -5.27 5.42
N ALA A 39 8.97 -5.61 6.62
CA ALA A 39 9.93 -6.70 6.82
C ALA A 39 9.36 -8.06 6.41
N LYS A 40 8.11 -8.36 6.80
CA LYS A 40 7.45 -9.62 6.42
C LYS A 40 7.23 -9.71 4.91
N VAL A 41 6.80 -8.61 4.30
CA VAL A 41 6.61 -8.55 2.84
C VAL A 41 7.95 -8.74 2.13
N GLN A 42 9.01 -8.09 2.60
CA GLN A 42 10.35 -8.22 2.01
C GLN A 42 10.85 -9.66 2.09
N HIS A 43 10.80 -10.26 3.28
CA HIS A 43 11.17 -11.67 3.46
C HIS A 43 10.42 -12.61 2.52
N ALA A 44 9.13 -12.38 2.30
CA ALA A 44 8.35 -13.16 1.35
C ALA A 44 8.81 -12.98 -0.11
N LEU A 45 9.21 -11.76 -0.50
CA LEU A 45 9.76 -11.48 -1.82
C LEU A 45 11.13 -12.13 -2.00
N ASP A 46 11.96 -12.15 -0.97
CA ASP A 46 13.27 -12.80 -1.00
C ASP A 46 13.12 -14.32 -1.18
N LEU A 47 12.13 -14.94 -0.52
CA LEU A 47 11.78 -16.35 -0.73
C LEU A 47 11.32 -16.62 -2.17
N LEU A 48 10.53 -15.73 -2.77
CA LEU A 48 10.15 -15.84 -4.19
C LEU A 48 11.38 -15.74 -5.10
N ALA A 49 12.30 -14.81 -4.81
CA ALA A 49 13.55 -14.64 -5.56
C ALA A 49 14.44 -15.89 -5.47
N SER A 50 14.42 -16.59 -4.32
CA SER A 50 15.10 -17.88 -4.14
C SER A 50 14.43 -19.07 -4.86
N GLY A 51 13.33 -18.83 -5.58
CA GLY A 51 12.61 -19.85 -6.35
C GLY A 51 11.50 -20.60 -5.59
N LYS A 52 11.12 -20.16 -4.38
CA LYS A 52 9.98 -20.75 -3.67
C LYS A 52 8.65 -20.37 -4.35
N SER A 53 7.65 -21.25 -4.24
CA SER A 53 6.32 -20.96 -4.75
C SER A 53 5.61 -19.89 -3.90
N TYR A 54 4.63 -19.19 -4.50
CA TYR A 54 3.83 -18.17 -3.81
C TYR A 54 3.15 -18.69 -2.54
N ARG A 55 2.60 -19.90 -2.57
CA ARG A 55 1.96 -20.51 -1.38
C ARG A 55 2.97 -20.75 -0.27
N HIS A 56 4.16 -21.23 -0.63
CA HIS A 56 5.22 -21.54 0.34
C HIS A 56 5.79 -20.25 0.96
N ALA A 57 6.09 -19.24 0.15
CA ALA A 57 6.55 -17.94 0.62
C ALA A 57 5.50 -17.24 1.52
N SER A 58 4.22 -17.31 1.14
CA SER A 58 3.09 -16.80 1.93
C SER A 58 3.01 -17.45 3.31
N SER A 59 3.09 -18.78 3.36
CA SER A 59 3.02 -19.55 4.60
C SER A 59 4.19 -19.22 5.54
N ILE A 60 5.41 -19.15 5.02
CA ILE A 60 6.61 -18.89 5.84
C ILE A 60 6.61 -17.45 6.36
N ALA A 61 6.34 -16.47 5.51
CA ALA A 61 6.44 -15.06 5.89
C ALA A 61 5.22 -14.54 6.68
N GLY A 62 4.14 -15.33 6.74
CA GLY A 62 2.89 -14.92 7.41
C GLY A 62 2.20 -13.75 6.70
N VAL A 63 2.31 -13.68 5.37
CA VAL A 63 1.67 -12.66 4.52
C VAL A 63 0.69 -13.36 3.60
N SER A 64 -0.53 -12.83 3.43
CA SER A 64 -1.52 -13.48 2.57
C SER A 64 -1.07 -13.57 1.10
N LEU A 65 -1.45 -14.66 0.44
CA LEU A 65 -1.16 -14.90 -0.98
C LEU A 65 -1.57 -13.69 -1.85
N ALA A 66 -2.77 -13.15 -1.61
CA ALA A 66 -3.28 -11.99 -2.34
C ALA A 66 -2.40 -10.74 -2.19
N THR A 67 -1.80 -10.54 -1.00
CA THR A 67 -0.88 -9.43 -0.76
C THR A 67 0.41 -9.60 -1.56
N LEU A 68 0.95 -10.83 -1.62
CA LEU A 68 2.14 -11.12 -2.41
C LEU A 68 1.90 -10.93 -3.92
N VAL A 69 0.82 -11.49 -4.44
CA VAL A 69 0.46 -11.34 -5.86
C VAL A 69 0.33 -9.87 -6.23
N ARG A 70 -0.43 -9.09 -5.44
CA ARG A 70 -0.59 -7.65 -5.66
C ARG A 70 0.75 -6.91 -5.64
N ARG A 71 1.66 -7.29 -4.72
CA ARG A 71 2.96 -6.65 -4.60
C ARG A 71 3.87 -6.96 -5.78
N VAL A 72 3.88 -8.21 -6.26
CA VAL A 72 4.65 -8.62 -7.44
C VAL A 72 4.13 -7.92 -8.69
N GLN A 73 2.82 -7.89 -8.91
CA GLN A 73 2.21 -7.15 -10.02
C GLN A 73 2.58 -5.67 -10.01
N ALA A 74 2.51 -5.02 -8.84
CA ALA A 74 2.90 -3.63 -8.70
C ALA A 74 4.40 -3.40 -9.01
N MET A 75 5.28 -4.36 -8.73
CA MET A 75 6.70 -4.27 -9.11
C MET A 75 6.90 -4.44 -10.62
N GLN A 76 6.19 -5.38 -11.24
CA GLN A 76 6.25 -5.60 -12.69
C GLN A 76 5.78 -4.36 -13.46
N GLN A 77 4.67 -3.76 -13.04
CA GLN A 77 4.16 -2.52 -13.65
C GLN A 77 5.16 -1.36 -13.51
N LYS A 78 5.78 -1.21 -12.34
CA LYS A 78 6.85 -0.22 -12.14
C LYS A 78 8.03 -0.46 -13.09
N ASN A 79 8.50 -1.71 -13.19
CA ASN A 79 9.61 -2.06 -14.08
C ASN A 79 9.27 -1.81 -15.55
N GLN A 80 8.03 -2.10 -15.98
CA GLN A 80 7.56 -1.81 -17.34
C GLN A 80 7.54 -0.31 -17.62
N PHE A 81 7.01 0.49 -16.68
CA PHE A 81 6.96 1.94 -16.79
C PHE A 81 8.37 2.53 -16.90
N THR A 82 9.31 2.11 -16.04
CA THR A 82 10.71 2.57 -16.09
C THR A 82 11.39 2.27 -17.43
N ARG A 83 11.13 1.09 -18.01
CA ARG A 83 11.65 0.76 -19.35
C ARG A 83 11.06 1.69 -20.41
N GLN A 84 9.75 1.93 -20.39
CA GLN A 84 9.08 2.82 -21.35
C GLN A 84 9.61 4.25 -21.27
N THR A 85 9.80 4.82 -20.08
CA THR A 85 10.39 6.16 -19.94
C THR A 85 11.81 6.21 -20.45
N SER A 86 12.65 5.21 -20.14
CA SER A 86 14.03 5.18 -20.64
C SER A 86 14.11 5.12 -22.17
N ILE A 87 13.18 4.40 -22.82
CA ILE A 87 13.09 4.35 -24.28
C ILE A 87 12.71 5.73 -24.85
N PHE A 88 11.75 6.42 -24.24
CA PHE A 88 11.32 7.73 -24.69
C PHE A 88 12.42 8.80 -24.53
N GLU A 89 13.17 8.76 -23.42
CA GLU A 89 14.32 9.64 -23.20
C GLU A 89 15.45 9.38 -24.20
N ALA A 90 15.72 8.12 -24.55
CA ALA A 90 16.75 7.74 -25.51
C ALA A 90 16.42 8.11 -26.98
N LEU A 91 15.17 8.43 -27.29
CA LEU A 91 14.70 8.79 -28.64
C LEU A 91 14.66 10.31 -28.89
N LYS A 92 15.11 11.11 -27.93
CA LYS A 92 15.06 12.58 -27.95
C LYS A 92 16.44 13.17 -28.23
#